data_AF-A0A958GIH7-F1
#
_entry.id   AF-A0A958GIH7-F1
#
_cell.length_a   1.000
_cell.length_b   1.000
_cell.length_c   1.000
_cell.angle_alpha   90.00
_cell.angle_beta   90.00
_cell.angle_gamma   90.00
#
_symmetry.space_group_name_H-M   'P 1'
#
loop_
_entity.id
_entity.type
_entity.pdbx_description
1 polymer ?
#
loop_
_entity_poly.entity_id
_entity_poly.type
_entity_poly.pdbx_seq_one_letter_code
_entity_poly.pdbx_strand_id
1 'polypeptide(L)'
;MHIDTTNRIIQGLPKLPTDISIQGVEVSCSDISFAPGREWKFGQGDTVNGDKVLTVKVVASRRDNARSLGEAVGVAKTTFMSPWGWPSPEKVTSLEQARGAMEHLAHRFGEVVQNTPLTLHPVMHWLALEPQLHYLRSSSSSALGLHEEMPELAAVVVGSAFDWAIWDAAGRLNGCPAPELLQHRFLPVDLDTLFQDTRFQGRSAEEFIGRPPRHATLNRIHSISIKDALTPGQSTLSEVDGLPTNLTDWIRQEGISHFKIKLVGNPQENVERVLDIYLVA
;
A
#
# COMPACT_ATOMS: atom_id res chain seq x y z
N MET A 1 -26.73 0.01 2.87
CA MET A 1 -27.12 -1.24 3.57
C MET A 1 -25.92 -1.95 4.21
N HIS A 2 -24.70 -1.88 3.66
CA HIS A 2 -23.49 -2.50 4.27
C HIS A 2 -22.93 -1.84 5.54
N ILE A 3 -22.98 -0.51 5.65
CA ILE A 3 -22.43 0.24 6.81
C ILE A 3 -23.09 -0.20 8.13
N ASP A 4 -24.39 -0.49 8.10
CA ASP A 4 -25.16 -0.88 9.29
C ASP A 4 -24.80 -2.30 9.77
N THR A 5 -24.42 -3.19 8.85
CA THR A 5 -24.00 -4.56 9.21
C THR A 5 -22.60 -4.58 9.82
N THR A 6 -21.64 -3.83 9.27
CA THR A 6 -20.27 -3.79 9.82
C THR A 6 -20.23 -3.10 11.18
N ASN A 7 -21.02 -2.03 11.36
CA ASN A 7 -21.18 -1.39 12.67
C ASN A 7 -21.77 -2.35 13.72
N ARG A 8 -22.72 -3.22 13.33
CA ARG A 8 -23.28 -4.23 14.25
C ARG A 8 -22.28 -5.33 14.64
N ILE A 9 -21.41 -5.76 13.72
CA ILE A 9 -20.32 -6.71 14.05
C ILE A 9 -19.41 -6.08 15.10
N ILE A 10 -18.90 -4.89 14.80
CA ILE A 10 -17.91 -4.20 15.64
C ILE A 10 -18.47 -3.88 17.03
N GLN A 11 -19.74 -3.47 17.13
CA GLN A 11 -20.38 -3.21 18.41
C GLN A 11 -20.56 -4.46 19.30
N GLY A 12 -20.58 -5.66 18.69
CA GLY A 12 -20.69 -6.93 19.41
C GLY A 12 -19.35 -7.55 19.82
N LEU A 13 -18.23 -6.99 19.35
CA LEU A 13 -16.90 -7.54 19.62
C LEU A 13 -16.36 -7.10 20.99
N PRO A 14 -15.56 -7.95 21.66
CA PRO A 14 -14.94 -7.59 22.92
C PRO A 14 -13.93 -6.44 22.72
N LYS A 15 -13.81 -5.57 23.72
CA LYS A 15 -12.69 -4.62 23.79
C LYS A 15 -11.39 -5.38 23.95
N LEU A 16 -10.42 -5.07 23.11
CA LEU A 16 -9.12 -5.74 23.14
C LEU A 16 -8.10 -4.86 23.85
N PRO A 17 -7.13 -5.45 24.57
CA PRO A 17 -6.07 -4.69 25.22
C PRO A 17 -5.32 -3.79 24.25
N THR A 18 -5.21 -4.18 22.99
CA THR A 18 -4.45 -3.49 21.94
C THR A 18 -5.28 -2.48 21.14
N ASP A 19 -6.54 -2.25 21.51
CA ASP A 19 -7.39 -1.26 20.85
C ASP A 19 -6.77 0.13 20.96
N ILE A 20 -6.84 0.88 19.85
CA ILE A 20 -6.35 2.25 19.78
C ILE A 20 -7.46 3.19 19.34
N SER A 21 -7.42 4.42 19.85
CA SER A 21 -8.32 5.50 19.48
C SER A 21 -7.59 6.50 18.61
N ILE A 22 -8.10 6.77 17.41
CA ILE A 22 -7.54 7.80 16.51
C ILE A 22 -7.88 9.19 17.08
N GLN A 23 -6.85 10.04 17.24
CA GLN A 23 -6.97 11.40 17.78
C GLN A 23 -6.77 12.47 16.71
N GLY A 24 -6.02 12.15 15.65
CA GLY A 24 -5.72 13.09 14.58
C GLY A 24 -5.20 12.37 13.34
N VAL A 25 -5.46 12.97 12.18
CA VAL A 25 -5.00 12.47 10.88
C VAL A 25 -4.41 13.64 10.11
N GLU A 26 -3.18 13.49 9.64
CA GLU A 26 -2.56 14.41 8.70
C GLU A 26 -2.41 13.73 7.34
N VAL A 27 -2.87 14.40 6.29
CA VAL A 27 -2.77 13.92 4.91
C VAL A 27 -1.97 14.95 4.12
N SER A 28 -0.92 14.51 3.44
CA SER A 28 -0.19 15.36 2.50
C SER A 28 0.18 14.59 1.24
N CYS A 29 0.19 15.30 0.11
CA CYS A 29 0.62 14.77 -1.17
C CYS A 29 1.81 15.59 -1.67
N SER A 30 2.84 14.92 -2.18
CA SER A 30 4.01 15.57 -2.79
C SER A 30 4.31 14.93 -4.13
N ASP A 31 4.66 15.74 -5.12
CA ASP A 31 5.08 15.22 -6.42
C ASP A 31 6.48 14.60 -6.34
N ILE A 32 6.67 13.50 -7.07
CA ILE A 32 7.97 12.90 -7.34
C ILE A 32 8.17 12.85 -8.85
N SER A 33 9.40 13.09 -9.28
CA SER A 33 9.81 12.98 -10.68
C SER A 33 10.96 11.99 -10.79
N PHE A 34 10.97 11.21 -11.86
CA PHE A 34 12.08 10.33 -12.19
C PHE A 34 13.08 11.09 -13.07
N ALA A 35 14.36 10.80 -12.89
CA ALA A 35 15.39 11.39 -13.73
C ALA A 35 15.20 10.97 -15.20
N PRO A 36 15.62 11.81 -16.18
CA PRO A 36 15.53 11.47 -17.59
C PRO A 36 16.13 10.10 -17.92
N GLY A 37 15.42 9.30 -18.70
CA GLY A 37 15.79 7.94 -19.07
C GLY A 37 15.53 6.87 -18.00
N ARG A 38 15.06 7.26 -16.80
CA ARG A 38 14.67 6.36 -15.70
C ARG A 38 13.16 6.33 -15.49
N GLU A 39 12.41 6.60 -16.55
CA GLU A 39 10.96 6.59 -16.51
C GLU A 39 10.43 5.19 -16.22
N TRP A 40 9.39 5.11 -15.40
CA TRP A 40 8.78 3.83 -15.10
C TRP A 40 7.84 3.41 -16.22
N LYS A 41 8.10 2.25 -16.83
CA LYS A 41 7.31 1.70 -17.94
C LYS A 41 6.34 0.62 -17.45
N PHE A 42 5.07 0.76 -17.84
CA PHE A 42 3.98 -0.17 -17.56
C PHE A 42 3.39 -0.75 -18.86
N GLY A 43 3.07 -2.04 -18.83
CA GLY A 43 2.30 -2.73 -19.87
C GLY A 43 2.80 -2.48 -21.31
N GLN A 44 1.87 -2.12 -22.19
CA GLN A 44 2.10 -1.92 -23.63
C GLN A 44 2.78 -0.58 -24.00
N GLY A 45 3.31 0.18 -23.03
CA GLY A 45 4.20 1.31 -23.36
C GLY A 45 3.92 2.63 -22.63
N ASP A 46 3.01 2.67 -21.66
CA ASP A 46 2.84 3.88 -20.85
C ASP A 46 4.12 4.14 -20.05
N THR A 47 4.68 5.32 -20.29
CA THR A 47 5.92 5.80 -19.70
C THR A 47 5.57 6.88 -18.68
N VAL A 48 6.04 6.69 -17.46
CA VAL A 48 5.64 7.49 -16.30
C VAL A 48 6.89 8.18 -15.79
N ASN A 49 6.89 9.51 -15.82
CA ASN A 49 8.08 10.33 -15.49
C ASN A 49 8.04 10.86 -14.05
N GLY A 50 7.06 10.42 -13.28
CA GLY A 50 6.79 10.90 -11.94
C GLY A 50 5.43 10.44 -11.47
N ASP A 51 5.13 10.64 -10.20
CA ASP A 51 3.86 10.33 -9.55
C ASP A 51 3.62 11.25 -8.36
N LYS A 52 2.52 11.06 -7.63
CA LYS A 52 2.32 11.67 -6.32
C LYS A 52 2.60 10.66 -5.22
N VAL A 53 3.30 11.10 -4.18
CA VAL A 53 3.48 10.38 -2.92
C VAL A 53 2.46 10.90 -1.92
N LEU A 54 1.55 10.03 -1.53
CA LEU A 54 0.65 10.23 -0.40
C LEU A 54 1.40 9.88 0.89
N THR A 55 1.46 10.83 1.82
CA THR A 55 1.90 10.61 3.20
C THR A 55 0.70 10.75 4.12
N VAL A 56 0.47 9.74 4.94
CA VAL A 56 -0.56 9.76 5.99
C VAL A 56 0.13 9.63 7.34
N LYS A 57 -0.21 10.51 8.28
CA LYS A 57 0.12 10.33 9.69
C LYS A 57 -1.13 10.17 10.51
N VAL A 58 -1.12 9.20 11.42
CA VAL A 58 -2.20 8.94 12.36
C VAL A 58 -1.67 9.13 13.77
N VAL A 59 -2.23 10.09 14.49
CA VAL A 59 -2.02 10.23 15.93
C VAL A 59 -3.03 9.33 16.61
N ALA A 60 -2.56 8.35 17.35
CA ALA A 60 -3.40 7.42 18.10
C ALA A 60 -3.05 7.46 19.59
N SER A 61 -4.05 7.19 20.42
CA SER A 61 -3.87 6.97 21.85
C SER A 61 -4.35 5.58 22.24
N ARG A 62 -3.79 5.06 23.33
CA ARG A 62 -4.24 3.82 23.97
C ARG A 62 -4.65 4.11 25.39
N ARG A 63 -5.76 3.53 25.83
CA ARG A 63 -6.28 3.70 27.19
C ARG A 63 -6.69 2.35 27.76
N ASP A 64 -6.52 2.19 29.06
CA ASP A 64 -7.13 1.13 29.85
C ASP A 64 -8.11 1.80 30.82
N ASN A 65 -9.40 1.67 30.53
CA ASN A 65 -10.46 2.42 31.21
C ASN A 65 -10.17 3.95 31.18
N ALA A 66 -10.08 4.59 32.34
CA ALA A 66 -9.77 6.02 32.44
C ALA A 66 -8.25 6.33 32.35
N ARG A 67 -7.38 5.31 32.42
CA ARG A 67 -5.93 5.47 32.44
C ARG A 67 -5.38 5.58 31.02
N SER A 68 -4.65 6.67 30.74
CA SER A 68 -3.85 6.76 29.52
C SER A 68 -2.68 5.78 29.57
N LEU A 69 -2.51 4.99 28.52
CA LEU A 69 -1.36 4.09 28.32
C LEU A 69 -0.32 4.68 27.37
N GLY A 70 -0.63 5.78 26.68
CA GLY A 70 0.30 6.51 25.83
C GLY A 70 -0.33 7.01 24.53
N GLU A 71 0.47 7.76 23.80
CA GLU A 71 0.17 8.26 22.45
C GLU A 71 1.32 7.90 21.52
N ALA A 72 1.01 7.64 20.25
CA ALA A 72 1.99 7.44 19.20
C ALA A 72 1.52 8.03 17.88
N VAL A 73 2.49 8.36 17.03
CA VAL A 73 2.25 8.76 15.65
C VAL A 73 2.68 7.61 14.75
N GLY A 74 1.72 7.04 14.02
CA GLY A 74 1.99 6.12 12.93
C GLY A 74 2.12 6.88 11.62
N VAL A 75 3.00 6.40 10.75
CA VAL A 75 3.30 7.07 9.47
C VAL A 75 3.33 6.04 8.34
N ALA A 76 2.66 6.36 7.25
CA ALA A 76 2.71 5.59 6.02
C ALA A 76 2.96 6.50 4.82
N LYS A 77 3.63 5.94 3.81
CA LYS A 77 3.86 6.58 2.52
C LYS A 77 3.57 5.59 1.41
N THR A 78 2.86 6.03 0.39
CA THR A 78 2.65 5.25 -0.84
C THR A 78 2.63 6.19 -2.03
N THR A 79 3.03 5.71 -3.20
CA THR A 79 2.74 6.40 -4.47
C THR A 79 1.32 6.08 -4.90
N PHE A 80 0.66 6.97 -5.65
CA PHE A 80 -0.66 6.63 -6.20
C PHE A 80 -0.65 5.47 -7.19
N MET A 81 0.50 5.19 -7.81
CA MET A 81 0.63 4.13 -8.81
C MET A 81 -0.47 4.23 -9.87
N SER A 82 -0.90 5.45 -10.21
CA SER A 82 -2.10 5.69 -11.03
C SER A 82 -2.14 4.94 -12.37
N PRO A 83 -1.01 4.70 -13.07
CA PRO A 83 -1.01 3.88 -14.30
C PRO A 83 -1.39 2.41 -14.06
N TRP A 84 -1.19 1.89 -12.84
CA TRP A 84 -1.54 0.53 -12.45
C TRP A 84 -2.86 0.45 -11.68
N GLY A 85 -3.09 1.40 -10.77
CA GLY A 85 -4.33 1.47 -9.99
C GLY A 85 -5.53 1.96 -10.80
N TRP A 86 -5.29 2.69 -11.89
CA TRP A 86 -6.30 3.25 -12.77
C TRP A 86 -5.93 3.14 -14.25
N PRO A 87 -5.87 1.91 -14.80
CA PRO A 87 -5.66 1.72 -16.23
C PRO A 87 -6.94 2.10 -16.97
N SER A 88 -7.07 3.36 -17.40
CA SER A 88 -8.22 3.86 -18.17
C SER A 88 -8.16 3.28 -19.60
N PRO A 89 -8.99 2.28 -19.98
CA PRO A 89 -8.77 1.48 -21.20
C PRO A 89 -8.91 2.24 -22.52
N GLU A 90 -9.39 3.48 -22.48
CA GLU A 90 -9.50 4.41 -23.61
C GLU A 90 -8.84 5.76 -23.33
N LYS A 91 -8.09 5.88 -22.22
CA LYS A 91 -7.53 7.13 -21.71
C LYS A 91 -8.57 8.25 -21.55
N VAL A 92 -9.82 7.87 -21.25
CA VAL A 92 -10.91 8.82 -20.93
C VAL A 92 -10.60 9.64 -19.68
N THR A 93 -9.76 9.08 -18.80
CA THR A 93 -9.16 9.78 -17.67
C THR A 93 -7.65 9.90 -17.89
N SER A 94 -7.12 11.12 -17.89
CA SER A 94 -5.67 11.34 -17.93
C SER A 94 -5.02 10.92 -16.61
N LEU A 95 -3.71 10.62 -16.63
CA LEU A 95 -2.98 10.31 -15.40
C LEU A 95 -3.02 11.47 -14.38
N GLU A 96 -3.08 12.72 -14.86
CA GLU A 96 -3.21 13.90 -14.02
C GLU A 96 -4.59 13.95 -13.35
N GLN A 97 -5.67 13.72 -14.12
CA GLN A 97 -7.03 13.64 -13.58
C GLN A 97 -7.16 12.49 -12.57
N ALA A 98 -6.60 11.32 -12.88
CA ALA A 98 -6.59 10.18 -11.97
C ALA A 98 -5.88 10.52 -10.65
N ARG A 99 -4.69 11.14 -10.72
CA ARG A 99 -3.94 11.58 -9.53
C ARG A 99 -4.71 12.62 -8.73
N GLY A 100 -5.30 13.62 -9.38
CA GLY A 100 -6.11 14.64 -8.72
C GLY A 100 -7.33 14.03 -8.02
N ALA A 101 -7.98 13.04 -8.64
CA ALA A 101 -9.10 12.32 -8.04
C ALA A 101 -8.67 11.46 -6.83
N MET A 102 -7.52 10.78 -6.92
CA MET A 102 -6.96 10.01 -5.80
C MET A 102 -6.52 10.91 -4.64
N GLU A 103 -5.95 12.08 -4.92
CA GLU A 103 -5.62 13.10 -3.92
C GLU A 103 -6.87 13.66 -3.25
N HIS A 104 -7.91 13.97 -4.02
CA HIS A 104 -9.19 14.38 -3.48
C HIS A 104 -9.78 13.29 -2.56
N LEU A 105 -9.79 12.02 -2.99
CA LEU A 105 -10.23 10.91 -2.15
C LEU A 105 -9.40 10.80 -0.86
N ALA A 106 -8.08 10.95 -0.93
CA ALA A 106 -7.21 10.88 0.24
C ALA A 106 -7.58 11.92 1.30
N HIS A 107 -7.80 13.17 0.90
CA HIS A 107 -8.23 14.22 1.84
C HIS A 107 -9.60 13.92 2.43
N ARG A 108 -10.59 13.53 1.61
CA ARG A 108 -11.94 13.18 2.06
C ARG A 108 -11.95 11.98 3.00
N PHE A 109 -11.13 10.98 2.72
CA PHE A 109 -11.04 9.81 3.58
C PHE A 109 -10.32 10.13 4.89
N GLY A 110 -9.31 11.00 4.88
CA GLY A 110 -8.70 11.52 6.11
C GLY A 110 -9.68 12.21 7.04
N GLU A 111 -10.58 13.04 6.50
CA GLU A 111 -11.68 13.64 7.27
C GLU A 111 -12.59 12.58 7.90
N VAL A 112 -12.93 11.53 7.15
CA VAL A 112 -13.75 10.41 7.67
C VAL A 112 -13.03 9.67 8.79
N VAL A 113 -11.76 9.30 8.60
CA VAL A 113 -10.97 8.57 9.59
C VAL A 113 -10.84 9.38 10.88
N GLN A 114 -10.59 10.69 10.77
CA GLN A 114 -10.49 11.59 11.93
C GLN A 114 -11.83 11.74 12.67
N ASN A 115 -12.95 11.81 11.95
CA ASN A 115 -14.28 12.04 12.53
C ASN A 115 -15.04 10.75 12.88
N THR A 116 -14.36 9.60 12.83
CA THR A 116 -14.91 8.30 13.22
C THR A 116 -14.33 7.92 14.59
N PRO A 117 -14.97 8.30 15.72
CA PRO A 117 -14.42 8.13 17.06
C PRO A 117 -14.55 6.68 17.54
N LEU A 118 -13.75 5.80 16.95
CA LEU A 118 -13.69 4.38 17.28
C LEU A 118 -12.44 4.08 18.10
N THR A 119 -12.57 3.11 19.02
CA THR A 119 -11.45 2.56 19.78
C THR A 119 -11.44 1.07 19.52
N LEU A 120 -10.57 0.66 18.61
CA LEU A 120 -10.60 -0.66 17.99
C LEU A 120 -9.19 -1.16 17.69
N HIS A 121 -9.07 -2.46 17.52
CA HIS A 121 -7.92 -3.10 16.90
C HIS A 121 -7.77 -2.65 15.44
N PRO A 122 -6.55 -2.54 14.89
CA PRO A 122 -6.33 -2.13 13.49
C PRO A 122 -7.20 -2.86 12.45
N VAL A 123 -7.33 -4.19 12.54
CA VAL A 123 -8.23 -4.98 11.66
C VAL A 123 -9.68 -4.47 11.72
N MET A 124 -10.18 -4.18 12.91
CA MET A 124 -11.56 -3.72 13.11
C MET A 124 -11.74 -2.26 12.67
N HIS A 125 -10.72 -1.42 12.81
CA HIS A 125 -10.69 -0.09 12.19
C HIS A 125 -10.87 -0.19 10.68
N TRP A 126 -10.11 -1.06 10.00
CA TRP A 126 -10.26 -1.24 8.55
C TRP A 126 -11.66 -1.70 8.16
N LEU A 127 -12.21 -2.71 8.86
CA LEU A 127 -13.58 -3.17 8.61
C LEU A 127 -14.61 -2.04 8.75
N ALA A 128 -14.43 -1.13 9.72
CA ALA A 128 -15.32 0.03 9.89
C ALA A 128 -15.17 1.07 8.77
N LEU A 129 -13.95 1.25 8.25
CA LEU A 129 -13.57 2.34 7.36
C LEU A 129 -13.72 1.97 5.87
N GLU A 130 -13.50 0.72 5.50
CA GLU A 130 -13.53 0.24 4.11
C GLU A 130 -14.86 0.55 3.40
N PRO A 131 -16.06 0.31 3.99
CA PRO A 131 -17.31 0.71 3.36
C PRO A 131 -17.42 2.22 3.09
N GLN A 132 -16.80 3.04 3.95
CA GLN A 132 -16.78 4.49 3.78
C GLN A 132 -15.82 4.91 2.67
N LEU A 133 -14.69 4.22 2.52
CA LEU A 133 -13.78 4.40 1.39
C LEU A 133 -14.48 4.11 0.06
N HIS A 134 -15.22 3.00 -0.04
CA HIS A 134 -15.96 2.66 -1.26
C HIS A 134 -17.07 3.66 -1.56
N TYR A 135 -17.78 4.16 -0.54
CA TYR A 135 -18.76 5.23 -0.73
C TYR A 135 -18.09 6.51 -1.24
N LEU A 136 -16.95 6.90 -0.64
CA LEU A 136 -16.21 8.08 -1.05
C LEU A 136 -15.69 7.95 -2.47
N ARG A 137 -15.17 6.79 -2.88
CA ARG A 137 -14.76 6.50 -4.27
C ARG A 137 -15.84 6.89 -5.29
N SER A 138 -17.07 6.41 -5.09
CA SER A 138 -18.20 6.72 -5.98
C SER A 138 -18.59 8.20 -5.93
N SER A 139 -18.65 8.78 -4.72
CA SER A 139 -19.02 10.18 -4.54
C SER A 139 -18.00 11.17 -5.10
N SER A 140 -16.70 10.88 -4.97
CA SER A 140 -15.59 11.68 -5.50
C SER A 140 -15.58 11.63 -7.01
N SER A 141 -15.83 10.46 -7.62
CA SER A 141 -15.94 10.34 -9.07
C SER A 141 -17.07 11.21 -9.62
N SER A 142 -18.21 11.22 -8.93
CA SER A 142 -19.38 12.05 -9.30
C SER A 142 -19.11 13.55 -9.08
N ALA A 143 -18.53 13.92 -7.94
CA ALA A 143 -18.24 15.32 -7.59
C ALA A 143 -17.21 15.97 -8.52
N LEU A 144 -16.26 15.18 -9.02
CA LEU A 144 -15.24 15.63 -9.96
C LEU A 144 -15.67 15.53 -11.43
N GLY A 145 -16.88 15.04 -11.70
CA GLY A 145 -17.40 14.91 -13.07
C GLY A 145 -16.58 13.98 -13.96
N LEU A 146 -16.03 12.91 -13.39
CA LEU A 146 -15.20 11.97 -14.14
C LEU A 146 -16.05 11.17 -15.14
N HIS A 147 -15.47 10.87 -16.30
CA HIS A 147 -16.12 10.09 -17.34
C HIS A 147 -16.29 8.60 -16.99
N GLU A 148 -15.49 8.12 -16.04
CA GLU A 148 -15.59 6.78 -15.46
C GLU A 148 -15.47 6.87 -13.94
N GLU A 149 -16.01 5.85 -13.26
CA GLU A 149 -15.83 5.76 -11.82
C GLU A 149 -14.37 5.38 -11.50
N MET A 150 -13.80 6.00 -10.46
CA MET A 150 -12.50 5.63 -9.93
C MET A 150 -12.44 4.12 -9.67
N PRO A 151 -11.49 3.38 -10.26
CA PRO A 151 -11.37 1.95 -10.03
C PRO A 151 -11.17 1.62 -8.56
N GLU A 152 -11.71 0.48 -8.14
CA GLU A 152 -11.56 0.00 -6.77
C GLU A 152 -10.09 -0.08 -6.34
N LEU A 153 -9.22 -0.54 -7.25
CA LEU A 153 -7.79 -0.64 -7.01
C LEU A 153 -7.16 0.73 -6.65
N ALA A 154 -7.52 1.79 -7.36
CA ALA A 154 -7.07 3.15 -7.04
C ALA A 154 -7.54 3.59 -5.64
N ALA A 155 -8.80 3.30 -5.29
CA ALA A 155 -9.33 3.63 -3.98
C ALA A 155 -8.61 2.88 -2.85
N VAL A 156 -8.35 1.58 -2.99
CA VAL A 156 -7.64 0.80 -1.97
C VAL A 156 -6.16 1.16 -1.88
N VAL A 157 -5.51 1.63 -2.97
CA VAL A 157 -4.15 2.20 -2.90
C VAL A 157 -4.13 3.46 -2.03
N VAL A 158 -5.15 4.31 -2.13
CA VAL A 158 -5.30 5.46 -1.22
C VAL A 158 -5.57 4.98 0.21
N GLY A 159 -6.52 4.08 0.39
CA GLY A 159 -6.92 3.54 1.69
C GLY A 159 -5.80 2.82 2.43
N SER A 160 -4.91 2.13 1.73
CA SER A 160 -3.81 1.36 2.34
C SER A 160 -2.84 2.25 3.10
N ALA A 161 -2.63 3.51 2.69
CA ALA A 161 -1.80 4.44 3.44
C ALA A 161 -2.40 4.75 4.82
N PHE A 162 -3.73 4.87 4.92
CA PHE A 162 -4.40 5.07 6.20
C PHE A 162 -4.32 3.82 7.07
N ASP A 163 -4.60 2.65 6.50
CA ASP A 163 -4.48 1.37 7.22
C ASP A 163 -3.05 1.19 7.75
N TRP A 164 -2.03 1.31 6.90
CA TRP A 164 -0.64 1.19 7.33
C TRP A 164 -0.24 2.19 8.42
N ALA A 165 -0.72 3.44 8.37
CA ALA A 165 -0.45 4.42 9.42
C ALA A 165 -1.14 4.05 10.74
N ILE A 166 -2.36 3.49 10.70
CA ILE A 166 -3.06 2.95 11.87
C ILE A 166 -2.28 1.76 12.47
N TRP A 167 -1.82 0.83 11.63
CA TRP A 167 -1.00 -0.31 12.05
C TRP A 167 0.36 0.12 12.64
N ASP A 168 1.04 1.12 12.05
CA ASP A 168 2.29 1.66 12.59
C ASP A 168 2.06 2.30 13.98
N ALA A 169 1.00 3.10 14.13
CA ALA A 169 0.64 3.70 15.41
C ALA A 169 0.33 2.63 16.48
N ALA A 170 -0.43 1.60 16.10
CA ALA A 170 -0.79 0.49 16.98
C ALA A 170 0.44 -0.33 17.40
N GLY A 171 1.34 -0.64 16.46
CA GLY A 171 2.59 -1.36 16.76
C GLY A 171 3.44 -0.60 17.78
N ARG A 172 3.58 0.71 17.60
CA ARG A 172 4.30 1.60 18.54
C ARG A 172 3.67 1.61 19.93
N LEU A 173 2.35 1.78 20.01
CA LEU A 173 1.60 1.80 21.29
C LEU A 173 1.61 0.46 22.04
N ASN A 174 1.80 -0.64 21.32
CA ASN A 174 1.85 -1.98 21.88
C ASN A 174 3.28 -2.52 22.04
N GLY A 175 4.30 -1.76 21.62
CA GLY A 175 5.69 -2.15 21.74
C GLY A 175 6.06 -3.39 20.93
N CYS A 176 5.39 -3.64 19.80
CA CYS A 176 5.64 -4.79 18.93
C CYS A 176 5.58 -4.42 17.44
N PRO A 177 6.26 -5.18 16.56
CA PRO A 177 6.04 -5.07 15.12
C PRO A 177 4.56 -5.24 14.76
N ALA A 178 4.05 -4.46 13.82
CA ALA A 178 2.63 -4.44 13.45
C ALA A 178 2.04 -5.84 13.17
N PRO A 179 2.70 -6.75 12.41
CA PRO A 179 2.14 -8.09 12.17
C PRO A 179 2.00 -8.94 13.44
N GLU A 180 2.73 -8.65 14.52
CA GLU A 180 2.54 -9.36 15.79
C GLU A 180 1.15 -9.10 16.37
N LEU A 181 0.48 -7.97 16.06
CA LEU A 181 -0.88 -7.68 16.55
C LEU A 181 -1.94 -8.65 16.03
N LEU A 182 -1.63 -9.44 14.98
CA LEU A 182 -2.51 -10.50 14.47
C LEU A 182 -2.43 -11.79 15.30
N GLN A 183 -1.50 -11.88 16.25
CA GLN A 183 -1.39 -13.03 17.13
C GLN A 183 -2.62 -13.12 18.05
N HIS A 184 -3.06 -14.33 18.39
CA HIS A 184 -4.31 -14.55 19.13
C HIS A 184 -4.33 -13.82 20.49
N ARG A 185 -3.16 -13.63 21.12
CA ARG A 185 -3.04 -12.85 22.36
C ARG A 185 -3.46 -11.38 22.24
N PHE A 186 -3.45 -10.82 21.03
CA PHE A 186 -3.80 -9.44 20.72
C PHE A 186 -5.10 -9.34 19.92
N LEU A 187 -5.42 -10.35 19.11
CA LEU A 187 -6.68 -10.49 18.39
C LEU A 187 -7.36 -11.83 18.74
N PRO A 188 -7.95 -11.98 19.94
CA PRO A 188 -8.64 -13.20 20.37
C PRO A 188 -10.06 -13.29 19.79
N VAL A 189 -10.17 -13.08 18.47
CA VAL A 189 -11.44 -13.13 17.73
C VAL A 189 -11.23 -14.02 16.51
N ASP A 190 -12.15 -14.96 16.33
CA ASP A 190 -12.12 -15.87 15.19
C ASP A 190 -12.47 -15.13 13.89
N LEU A 191 -11.85 -15.57 12.79
CA LEU A 191 -11.98 -14.95 11.48
C LEU A 191 -13.38 -15.13 10.88
N ASP A 192 -14.12 -16.17 11.25
CA ASP A 192 -15.53 -16.32 10.86
C ASP A 192 -16.40 -15.19 11.42
N THR A 193 -16.10 -14.73 12.63
CA THR A 193 -16.80 -13.64 13.30
C THR A 193 -16.41 -12.31 12.66
N LEU A 194 -15.12 -12.10 12.38
CA LEU A 194 -14.62 -10.88 11.74
C LEU A 194 -15.12 -10.71 10.30
N PHE A 195 -15.14 -11.78 9.51
CA PHE A 195 -15.47 -11.74 8.08
C PHE A 195 -16.87 -12.26 7.74
N GLN A 196 -17.64 -12.73 8.73
CA GLN A 196 -18.95 -13.39 8.53
C GLN A 196 -18.88 -14.55 7.54
N ASP A 197 -17.84 -15.36 7.64
CA ASP A 197 -17.56 -16.42 6.67
C ASP A 197 -17.22 -17.75 7.34
N THR A 198 -18.16 -18.70 7.23
CA THR A 198 -18.07 -20.05 7.80
C THR A 198 -16.86 -20.86 7.33
N ARG A 199 -16.19 -20.48 6.23
CA ARG A 199 -14.93 -21.13 5.81
C ARG A 199 -13.83 -20.97 6.85
N PHE A 200 -13.94 -19.96 7.72
CA PHE A 200 -13.01 -19.68 8.80
C PHE A 200 -13.52 -20.07 10.18
N GLN A 201 -14.49 -21.00 10.26
CA GLN A 201 -15.12 -21.38 11.54
C GLN A 201 -14.08 -21.82 12.57
N GLY A 202 -14.01 -21.10 13.70
CA GLY A 202 -13.06 -21.35 14.78
C GLY A 202 -11.58 -21.16 14.40
N ARG A 203 -11.30 -20.44 13.30
CA ARG A 203 -9.94 -20.19 12.80
C ARG A 203 -9.48 -18.80 13.24
N SER A 204 -8.27 -18.69 13.74
CA SER A 204 -7.64 -17.44 14.15
C SER A 204 -6.70 -16.89 13.07
N ALA A 205 -6.42 -15.57 13.11
CA ALA A 205 -5.50 -14.92 12.18
C ALA A 205 -4.07 -15.49 12.24
N GLU A 206 -3.61 -15.89 13.42
CA GLU A 206 -2.24 -16.40 13.64
C GLU A 206 -1.95 -17.73 12.95
N GLU A 207 -2.99 -18.50 12.61
CA GLU A 207 -2.84 -19.76 11.87
C GLU A 207 -2.43 -19.54 10.40
N PHE A 208 -2.77 -18.38 9.85
CA PHE A 208 -2.44 -18.01 8.47
C PHE A 208 -1.23 -17.08 8.39
N ILE A 209 -1.02 -16.29 9.45
CA ILE A 209 0.02 -15.26 9.50
C ILE A 209 1.01 -15.66 10.59
N GLY A 210 2.04 -16.40 10.18
CA GLY A 210 3.12 -16.81 11.07
C GLY A 210 3.82 -15.61 11.71
N ARG A 211 4.47 -15.84 12.86
CA ARG A 211 5.24 -14.79 13.53
C ARG A 211 6.39 -14.36 12.62
N PRO A 212 6.50 -13.07 12.25
CA PRO A 212 7.65 -12.61 11.47
C PRO A 212 8.93 -12.86 12.28
N PRO A 213 10.03 -13.29 11.64
CA PRO A 213 11.30 -13.43 12.34
C PRO A 213 11.73 -12.05 12.86
N ARG A 214 12.15 -11.95 14.13
CA ARG A 214 12.68 -10.68 14.70
C ARG A 214 13.91 -10.17 13.95
N HIS A 215 14.64 -11.09 13.31
CA HIS A 215 15.76 -10.82 12.44
C HIS A 215 15.58 -11.68 11.18
N ALA A 216 15.01 -11.08 10.14
CA ALA A 216 14.92 -11.69 8.83
C ALA A 216 15.88 -10.97 7.88
N THR A 217 16.82 -11.71 7.29
CA THR A 217 17.50 -11.23 6.09
C THR A 217 16.54 -11.46 4.93
N LEU A 218 16.08 -10.38 4.31
CA LEU A 218 15.23 -10.46 3.12
C LEU A 218 16.11 -10.36 1.87
N ASN A 219 15.94 -11.31 0.94
CA ASN A 219 16.56 -11.20 -0.36
C ASN A 219 15.84 -10.12 -1.17
N ARG A 220 16.60 -9.12 -1.64
CA ARG A 220 16.07 -8.09 -2.52
C ARG A 220 15.95 -8.64 -3.94
N ILE A 221 14.75 -8.56 -4.51
CA ILE A 221 14.51 -8.89 -5.92
C ILE A 221 14.69 -7.63 -6.75
N HIS A 222 15.72 -7.59 -7.59
CA HIS A 222 15.95 -6.49 -8.52
C HIS A 222 15.06 -6.64 -9.75
N SER A 223 14.25 -5.62 -10.06
CA SER A 223 13.36 -5.65 -11.22
C SER A 223 14.10 -5.17 -12.47
N ILE A 224 14.28 -6.04 -13.44
CA ILE A 224 14.88 -5.73 -14.74
C ILE A 224 13.76 -5.43 -15.74
N SER A 225 13.76 -4.22 -16.29
CA SER A 225 12.85 -3.80 -17.36
C SER A 225 13.30 -4.32 -18.72
N ILE A 226 12.39 -4.25 -19.69
CA ILE A 226 12.55 -4.77 -21.05
C ILE A 226 13.77 -4.16 -21.77
N LYS A 227 14.07 -2.88 -21.48
CA LYS A 227 15.11 -2.09 -22.17
C LYS A 227 16.27 -1.66 -21.28
N ASP A 228 16.37 -2.20 -20.06
CA ASP A 228 17.47 -1.82 -19.17
C ASP A 228 18.81 -2.29 -19.75
N ALA A 229 19.83 -1.45 -19.64
CA ALA A 229 21.17 -1.83 -20.03
C ALA A 229 21.69 -2.96 -19.12
N LEU A 230 22.21 -4.04 -19.70
CA LEU A 230 22.79 -5.14 -18.93
C LEU A 230 24.26 -4.88 -18.64
N THR A 231 24.96 -4.30 -19.62
CA THR A 231 26.39 -3.99 -19.54
C THR A 231 26.64 -2.48 -19.68
N PRO A 232 27.79 -1.97 -19.21
CA PRO A 232 28.11 -0.54 -19.32
C PRO A 232 28.03 0.01 -20.75
N GLY A 233 28.44 -0.78 -21.75
CA GLY A 233 28.41 -0.37 -23.16
C GLY A 233 27.01 -0.24 -23.77
N GLN A 234 25.97 -0.76 -23.10
CA GLN A 234 24.58 -0.62 -23.52
C GLN A 234 23.89 0.59 -22.86
N SER A 235 24.50 1.19 -21.84
CA SER A 235 23.88 2.26 -21.07
C SER A 235 23.90 3.59 -21.82
N THR A 236 22.74 4.21 -21.92
CA THR A 236 22.59 5.59 -22.41
C THR A 236 22.28 6.57 -21.29
N LEU A 237 22.28 6.11 -20.03
CA LEU A 237 21.94 6.92 -18.88
C LEU A 237 23.19 7.55 -18.27
N SER A 238 23.09 8.82 -17.89
CA SER A 238 24.07 9.45 -17.01
C SER A 238 23.88 8.95 -15.59
N GLU A 239 24.98 8.83 -14.84
CA GLU A 239 24.94 8.56 -13.40
C GLU A 239 24.17 9.67 -12.66
N VAL A 240 23.32 9.27 -11.71
CA VAL A 240 22.56 10.16 -10.84
C VAL A 240 22.63 9.57 -9.44
N ASP A 241 23.00 10.39 -8.46
CA ASP A 241 23.11 10.02 -7.04
C ASP A 241 24.02 8.80 -6.74
N GLY A 242 25.06 8.58 -7.55
CA GLY A 242 25.97 7.44 -7.39
C GLY A 242 25.33 6.07 -7.68
N LEU A 243 24.18 6.04 -8.35
CA LEU A 243 23.46 4.82 -8.69
C LEU A 243 23.91 4.25 -10.05
N PRO A 244 24.15 2.93 -10.14
CA PRO A 244 24.51 2.27 -11.40
C PRO A 244 23.48 2.48 -12.52
N THR A 245 23.98 2.43 -13.75
CA THR A 245 23.18 2.64 -14.96
C THR A 245 22.94 1.36 -15.77
N ASN A 246 23.51 0.23 -15.33
CA ASN A 246 23.40 -1.06 -15.97
C ASN A 246 23.42 -2.20 -14.93
N LEU A 247 22.95 -3.38 -15.33
CA LEU A 247 22.82 -4.54 -14.43
C LEU A 247 24.15 -5.01 -13.85
N THR A 248 25.22 -5.07 -14.65
CA THR A 248 26.54 -5.54 -14.20
C THR A 248 27.06 -4.72 -13.01
N ASP A 249 26.92 -3.40 -13.11
CA ASP A 249 27.36 -2.49 -12.05
C ASP A 249 26.42 -2.55 -10.84
N TRP A 250 25.12 -2.75 -11.04
CA TRP A 250 24.18 -3.04 -9.94
C TRP A 250 24.55 -4.32 -9.17
N ILE A 251 24.92 -5.40 -9.87
CA ILE A 251 25.40 -6.66 -9.25
C ILE A 251 26.65 -6.40 -8.43
N ARG A 252 27.64 -5.70 -9.01
CA ARG A 252 28.92 -5.43 -8.33
C ARG A 252 28.77 -4.54 -7.10
N GLN A 253 28.00 -3.45 -7.23
CA GLN A 253 27.88 -2.45 -6.16
C GLN A 253 27.01 -2.94 -5.01
N GLU A 254 25.94 -3.67 -5.32
CA GLU A 254 24.89 -3.96 -4.35
C GLU A 254 24.67 -5.45 -4.05
N GLY A 255 25.44 -6.34 -4.69
CA GLY A 255 25.36 -7.78 -4.46
C GLY A 255 24.00 -8.38 -4.81
N ILE A 256 23.28 -7.81 -5.79
CA ILE A 256 21.98 -8.34 -6.21
C ILE A 256 22.14 -9.72 -6.85
N SER A 257 21.28 -10.64 -6.43
CA SER A 257 21.35 -12.06 -6.84
C SER A 257 20.00 -12.64 -7.22
N HIS A 258 18.92 -11.89 -7.03
CA HIS A 258 17.55 -12.30 -7.31
C HIS A 258 16.91 -11.29 -8.24
N PHE A 259 16.33 -11.76 -9.35
CA PHE A 259 15.85 -10.89 -10.42
C PHE A 259 14.37 -11.16 -10.74
N LYS A 260 13.63 -10.08 -11.02
CA LYS A 260 12.31 -10.12 -11.64
C LYS A 260 12.45 -9.53 -13.05
N ILE A 261 12.27 -10.35 -14.08
CA ILE A 261 12.43 -9.93 -15.46
C ILE A 261 11.05 -9.55 -16.02
N LYS A 262 10.89 -8.30 -16.48
CA LYS A 262 9.69 -7.86 -17.19
C LYS A 262 9.78 -8.30 -18.65
N LEU A 263 8.79 -9.07 -19.11
CA LEU A 263 8.66 -9.54 -20.48
C LEU A 263 7.48 -8.84 -21.16
N VAL A 264 7.57 -8.57 -22.46
CA VAL A 264 6.48 -8.01 -23.27
C VAL A 264 6.64 -8.44 -24.73
N GLY A 265 5.54 -8.49 -25.48
CA GLY A 265 5.60 -8.65 -26.92
C GLY A 265 6.10 -10.02 -27.38
N ASN A 266 7.14 -10.05 -28.20
CA ASN A 266 7.58 -11.22 -28.95
C ASN A 266 8.24 -12.29 -28.04
N PRO A 267 7.74 -13.55 -28.01
CA PRO A 267 8.33 -14.62 -27.21
C PRO A 267 9.81 -14.91 -27.51
N GLN A 268 10.24 -14.81 -28.76
CA GLN A 268 11.63 -15.08 -29.16
C GLN A 268 12.59 -14.03 -28.59
N GLU A 269 12.25 -12.75 -28.72
CA GLU A 269 13.02 -11.65 -28.13
C GLU A 269 13.07 -11.77 -26.59
N ASN A 270 11.99 -12.24 -25.97
CA ASN A 270 11.95 -12.49 -24.54
C ASN A 270 12.90 -13.63 -24.11
N VAL A 271 13.02 -14.69 -24.90
CA VAL A 271 13.99 -15.78 -24.63
C VAL A 271 15.42 -15.26 -24.73
N GLU A 272 15.74 -14.53 -25.80
CA GLU A 272 17.07 -13.93 -25.99
C GLU A 272 17.41 -12.98 -24.84
N ARG A 273 16.45 -12.14 -24.42
CA ARG A 273 16.61 -11.23 -23.30
C ARG A 273 16.90 -11.96 -21.98
N VAL A 274 16.23 -13.07 -21.71
CA VAL A 274 16.48 -13.88 -20.50
C VAL A 274 17.86 -14.51 -20.56
N LEU A 275 18.30 -15.01 -21.72
CA LEU A 275 19.64 -15.56 -21.91
C LEU A 275 20.72 -14.49 -21.69
N ASP A 276 20.55 -13.29 -22.23
CA ASP A 276 21.49 -12.19 -22.04
C ASP A 276 21.62 -11.78 -20.57
N ILE A 277 20.50 -11.75 -19.83
CA ILE A 277 20.50 -11.49 -18.39
C ILE A 277 21.25 -12.61 -17.65
N TYR A 278 21.02 -13.86 -18.01
CA TYR A 278 21.71 -15.02 -17.42
C TYR A 278 23.23 -14.99 -17.66
N LEU A 279 23.69 -14.48 -18.81
CA LEU A 279 25.12 -14.39 -19.10
C LEU A 279 25.84 -13.27 -18.32
N VAL A 280 25.09 -12.26 -17.85
CA VAL A 280 25.64 -11.11 -17.10
C VAL A 280 25.55 -11.32 -15.59
N ALA A 281 24.50 -12.00 -15.12
CA ALA A 281 24.24 -12.28 -13.72
C ALA A 281 25.07 -13.43 -13.16
#